data_AF-A0A061RB66-F1
#
_entry.id   AF-A0A061RB66-F1
#
_cell.length_a   1.000
_cell.length_b   1.000
_cell.length_c   1.000
_cell.angle_alpha   90.00
_cell.angle_beta   90.00
_cell.angle_gamma   90.00
#
_symmetry.space_group_name_H-M   'P 1'
#
loop_
_entity.id
_entity.type
_entity.pdbx_description
1 polymer ?
#
loop_
_entity_poly.entity_id
_entity_poly.type
_entity_poly.pdbx_seq_one_letter_code
_entity_poly.pdbx_strand_id
1 'polypeptide(L)'
;MDFTTIRARISEERYASWDELEEDLVLMFDNAMTYNGPETLFHKLALTMKELSQKVVALGRQGAQSFRGRTAAIFRTHHLKERISVAEAIENAEAEEA
;
A
#
# COMPACT_ATOMS: atom_id res chain seq x y z
N MET A 1 3.79 5.20 -14.68
CA MET A 1 4.90 4.94 -13.74
C MET A 1 4.91 3.45 -13.40
N ASP A 2 6.09 2.84 -13.21
CA ASP A 2 6.27 1.42 -12.91
C ASP A 2 7.52 1.18 -12.05
N PHE A 3 7.65 0.00 -11.43
CA PHE A 3 8.78 -0.30 -10.53
C PHE A 3 10.15 -0.29 -11.20
N THR A 4 10.25 -0.60 -12.49
CA THR A 4 11.54 -0.55 -13.20
C THR A 4 11.98 0.90 -13.34
N THR A 5 11.05 1.79 -13.72
CA THR A 5 11.28 3.24 -13.80
C THR A 5 11.61 3.83 -12.43
N ILE A 6 10.84 3.50 -11.38
CA ILE A 6 11.10 3.98 -10.01
C ILE A 6 12.49 3.54 -9.54
N ARG A 7 12.86 2.27 -9.77
CA ARG A 7 14.18 1.74 -9.40
C ARG A 7 15.31 2.49 -10.10
N ALA A 8 15.16 2.77 -11.40
CA ALA A 8 16.13 3.57 -12.15
C ALA A 8 16.28 4.98 -11.57
N ARG A 9 15.16 5.66 -11.27
CA ARG A 9 15.16 6.98 -10.62
C ARG A 9 15.85 6.98 -9.26
N ILE A 10 15.67 5.93 -8.44
CA ILE A 10 16.40 5.76 -7.18
C ILE A 10 17.90 5.64 -7.44
N SER A 11 18.33 4.76 -8.37
CA SER A 11 19.74 4.54 -8.68
C SER A 11 20.44 5.76 -9.30
N GLU A 12 19.68 6.62 -9.96
CA GLU A 12 20.13 7.89 -10.52
C GLU A 12 20.00 9.07 -9.54
N GLU A 13 19.66 8.83 -8.27
CA GLU A 13 19.48 9.87 -7.23
C GLU A 13 18.49 10.97 -7.65
N ARG A 14 17.44 10.61 -8.39
CA ARG A 14 16.48 11.58 -8.96
C ARG A 14 15.41 12.06 -7.99
N TYR A 15 15.27 11.42 -6.84
CA TYR A 15 14.32 11.83 -5.81
C TYR A 15 15.04 12.67 -4.77
N ALA A 16 14.69 13.95 -4.67
CA ALA A 16 15.26 14.85 -3.66
C ALA A 16 14.60 14.66 -2.28
N SER A 17 13.44 14.00 -2.24
CA SER A 17 12.69 13.76 -1.01
C SER A 17 11.91 12.46 -1.05
N TRP A 18 11.46 12.01 0.13
CA TRP A 18 10.52 10.90 0.26
C TRP A 18 9.16 11.18 -0.39
N ASP A 19 8.79 12.47 -0.50
CA ASP A 19 7.51 12.90 -1.05
C ASP A 19 7.46 12.63 -2.56
N GLU A 20 8.54 12.95 -3.29
CA GLU A 20 8.64 12.67 -4.73
C GLU A 20 8.62 11.16 -5.04
N LEU A 21 9.24 10.33 -4.18
CA LEU A 21 9.15 8.87 -4.30
C LEU A 21 7.71 8.38 -4.05
N GLU A 22 7.02 8.94 -3.05
CA GLU A 22 5.65 8.58 -2.74
C GLU A 22 4.69 8.95 -3.87
N GLU A 23 4.87 10.13 -4.49
CA GLU A 23 4.07 10.58 -5.63
C GLU A 23 4.15 9.59 -6.80
N ASP A 24 5.36 9.12 -7.15
CA ASP A 24 5.54 8.16 -8.23
C ASP A 24 4.96 6.77 -7.90
N LEU A 25 5.08 6.33 -6.64
CA LEU A 25 4.44 5.10 -6.16
C LEU A 25 2.91 5.21 -6.24
N VAL A 26 2.34 6.31 -5.75
CA VAL A 26 0.90 6.58 -5.82
C VAL A 26 0.43 6.63 -7.27
N LEU A 27 1.13 7.35 -8.14
CA LEU A 27 0.82 7.42 -9.57
C LEU A 27 0.83 6.04 -10.23
N MET A 28 1.79 5.18 -9.91
CA MET A 28 1.84 3.81 -10.43
C MET A 28 0.61 3.00 -10.02
N PHE A 29 0.22 3.05 -8.75
CA PHE A 29 -0.96 2.31 -8.27
C PHE A 29 -2.27 2.92 -8.74
N ASP A 30 -2.37 4.24 -8.84
CA ASP A 30 -3.56 4.94 -9.35
C ASP A 30 -3.77 4.65 -10.83
N ASN A 31 -2.71 4.59 -11.63
CA ASN A 31 -2.80 4.11 -13.00
C ASN A 31 -3.31 2.67 -13.03
N ALA A 32 -2.77 1.77 -12.20
CA ALA A 32 -3.23 0.39 -12.14
C ALA A 32 -4.73 0.30 -11.77
N MET A 33 -5.21 1.09 -10.82
CA MET A 33 -6.62 1.14 -10.44
C MET A 33 -7.52 1.81 -11.50
N THR A 34 -6.98 2.73 -12.30
CA THR A 34 -7.71 3.38 -13.39
C THR A 34 -7.91 2.44 -14.57
N TYR A 35 -6.88 1.67 -14.94
CA TYR A 35 -6.96 0.71 -16.05
C TYR A 35 -7.67 -0.58 -15.68
N ASN A 36 -7.56 -1.02 -14.42
CA ASN A 36 -8.17 -2.26 -13.96
C ASN A 36 -9.44 -1.96 -13.15
N GLY A 37 -10.58 -2.52 -13.56
CA GLY A 37 -11.84 -2.32 -12.85
C GLY A 37 -11.81 -2.83 -11.40
N PRO A 38 -12.63 -2.27 -10.50
CA PRO A 38 -12.58 -2.52 -9.05
C PRO A 38 -12.76 -3.99 -8.65
N GLU A 39 -13.47 -4.77 -9.46
CA GLU A 39 -13.69 -6.20 -9.20
C GLU A 39 -12.47 -7.08 -9.48
N THR A 40 -11.52 -6.58 -10.26
CA THR A 40 -10.35 -7.35 -10.66
C THR A 40 -9.36 -7.52 -9.51
N LEU A 41 -8.65 -8.65 -9.51
CA LEU A 41 -7.54 -8.88 -8.57
C LEU A 41 -6.49 -7.76 -8.65
N PHE A 42 -6.20 -7.26 -9.84
CA PHE A 42 -5.18 -6.24 -10.04
C PHE A 42 -5.53 -4.91 -9.38
N HIS A 43 -6.81 -4.49 -9.45
CA HIS A 43 -7.27 -3.29 -8.76
C HIS A 43 -7.17 -3.44 -7.24
N LYS A 44 -7.66 -4.56 -6.70
CA LYS A 44 -7.62 -4.86 -5.26
C LYS A 44 -6.18 -4.89 -4.74
N LEU A 45 -5.27 -5.54 -5.47
CA LEU A 45 -3.84 -5.54 -5.14
C LEU A 45 -3.21 -4.14 -5.23
N ALA A 46 -3.56 -3.32 -6.23
CA ALA A 46 -3.04 -1.96 -6.35
C ALA A 46 -3.46 -1.08 -5.17
N LEU A 47 -4.72 -1.18 -4.73
CA LEU A 47 -5.23 -0.48 -3.55
C LEU A 47 -4.46 -0.87 -2.29
N THR A 48 -4.35 -2.18 -2.00
CA THR A 48 -3.59 -2.70 -0.87
C THR A 48 -2.12 -2.24 -0.92
N MET A 49 -1.48 -2.33 -2.09
CA MET A 49 -0.08 -1.94 -2.24
C MET A 49 0.14 -0.44 -2.08
N LYS A 50 -0.83 0.40 -2.49
CA LYS A 50 -0.81 1.85 -2.25
C LYS A 50 -0.81 2.15 -0.74
N GLU A 51 -1.69 1.53 0.04
CA GLU A 51 -1.72 1.75 1.49
C GLU A 51 -0.45 1.27 2.21
N LEU A 52 0.09 0.14 1.76
CA LEU A 52 1.29 -0.45 2.35
C LEU A 52 2.54 0.37 2.00
N SER A 53 2.63 0.89 0.77
CA SER A 53 3.77 1.71 0.34
C SER A 53 3.87 2.99 1.18
N GLN A 54 2.75 3.67 1.46
CA GLN A 54 2.71 4.86 2.31
C GLN A 54 3.26 4.59 3.71
N LYS A 55 2.91 3.44 4.31
CA LYS A 55 3.44 3.02 5.62
C LYS A 55 4.95 2.76 5.56
N VAL A 56 5.44 2.18 4.48
CA VAL A 56 6.88 1.93 4.28
C VAL A 56 7.63 3.24 4.07
N VAL A 57 7.12 4.16 3.26
CA VAL A 57 7.69 5.50 3.06
C VAL A 57 7.71 6.26 4.38
N ALA A 58 6.67 6.17 5.20
CA ALA A 58 6.65 6.77 6.54
C ALA A 58 7.78 6.26 7.45
N LEU A 59 8.14 4.96 7.37
CA LEU A 59 9.34 4.47 8.07
C LEU A 59 10.61 5.17 7.56
N GLY A 60 10.74 5.32 6.23
CA GLY A 60 11.85 6.03 5.60
C GLY A 60 11.97 7.48 6.08
N ARG A 61 10.85 8.22 6.10
CA ARG A 61 10.76 9.60 6.63
C ARG A 61 11.20 9.68 8.10
N GLN A 62 10.95 8.63 8.89
CA GLN A 62 11.39 8.55 10.29
C GLN A 62 12.87 8.14 10.46
N GLY A 63 13.65 8.07 9.37
CA GLY A 63 15.07 7.73 9.43
C GLY A 63 15.34 6.25 9.66
N ALA A 64 14.42 5.37 9.26
CA ALA A 64 14.60 3.92 9.34
C ALA A 64 15.94 3.45 8.74
N GLN A 65 16.79 2.86 9.56
CA GLN A 65 18.04 2.23 9.10
C GLN A 65 17.84 0.78 8.63
N SER A 66 16.70 0.17 8.99
CA SER A 66 16.35 -1.18 8.57
C SER A 66 14.85 -1.28 8.31
N PHE A 67 14.50 -1.88 7.18
CA PHE A 67 13.13 -2.15 6.75
C PHE A 67 12.74 -3.61 7.00
N ARG A 68 13.71 -4.53 7.05
CA ARG A 68 13.46 -5.95 7.27
C ARG A 68 12.79 -6.15 8.64
N GLY A 69 11.77 -7.00 8.69
CA GLY A 69 10.96 -7.22 9.90
C GLY A 69 9.91 -6.14 10.16
N ARG A 70 10.26 -4.85 10.00
CA ARG A 70 9.30 -3.73 10.13
C ARG A 70 8.26 -3.76 9.02
N THR A 71 8.68 -3.97 7.78
CA THR A 71 7.75 -4.19 6.66
C THR A 71 6.87 -5.41 6.94
N ALA A 72 7.44 -6.55 7.34
CA ALA A 72 6.66 -7.74 7.68
C ALA A 72 5.61 -7.47 8.80
N ALA A 73 5.92 -6.63 9.78
CA ALA A 73 4.96 -6.19 10.79
C ALA A 73 3.83 -5.31 10.20
N ILE A 74 4.15 -4.42 9.26
CA ILE A 74 3.16 -3.61 8.52
C ILE A 74 2.18 -4.54 7.79
N PHE A 75 2.67 -5.52 7.02
CA PHE A 75 1.81 -6.47 6.29
C PHE A 75 0.94 -7.28 7.23
N ARG A 76 1.50 -7.84 8.32
CA ARG A 76 0.72 -8.58 9.33
C ARG A 76 -0.37 -7.72 9.96
N THR A 77 -0.05 -6.47 10.30
CA THR A 77 -1.02 -5.56 10.93
C THR A 77 -2.13 -5.19 9.95
N HIS A 78 -1.82 -4.98 8.68
CA HIS A 78 -2.82 -4.70 7.65
C HIS A 78 -3.79 -5.88 7.47
N HIS A 79 -3.29 -7.11 7.31
CA HIS A 79 -4.15 -8.29 7.22
C HIS A 79 -5.00 -8.52 8.47
N LEU A 80 -4.48 -8.22 9.66
CA LEU A 80 -5.27 -8.30 10.89
C LEU A 80 -6.43 -7.29 10.87
N LYS A 81 -6.19 -6.05 10.40
CA LYS A 81 -7.25 -5.05 10.25
C LYS A 81 -8.32 -5.47 9.24
N GLU A 82 -7.94 -6.04 8.10
CA GLU A 82 -8.89 -6.58 7.12
C GLU A 82 -9.77 -7.68 7.75
N ARG A 83 -9.14 -8.61 8.48
CA ARG A 83 -9.87 -9.71 9.15
C ARG A 83 -10.83 -9.23 10.24
N ILE A 84 -10.42 -8.23 11.03
CA ILE A 84 -11.28 -7.62 12.04
C ILE A 84 -12.46 -6.92 11.37
N SER A 85 -12.22 -6.12 10.33
CA SER A 85 -13.28 -5.44 9.59
C SER A 85 -14.30 -6.41 8.98
N VAL A 86 -13.84 -7.55 8.45
CA VAL A 86 -14.75 -8.61 7.96
C VAL A 86 -15.56 -9.21 9.11
N ALA A 87 -14.94 -9.48 10.27
CA ALA A 87 -15.66 -10.03 11.42
C ALA A 87 -16.73 -9.06 11.94
N GLU A 88 -16.41 -7.76 12.07
CA GLU A 88 -17.35 -6.72 12.47
C GLU A 88 -18.52 -6.57 11.48
N ALA A 89 -18.25 -6.68 10.17
CA ALA A 89 -19.29 -6.63 9.15
C ALA A 89 -20.25 -7.83 9.22
N ILE A 90 -19.75 -9.02 9.55
CA ILE A 90 -20.57 -10.21 9.77
C ILE A 90 -21.46 -10.04 10.99
N GLU A 91 -20.89 -9.59 12.12
CA GLU A 91 -21.64 -9.37 13.37
C GLU A 91 -22.78 -8.35 13.18
N ASN A 92 -22.53 -7.26 12.45
CA ASN A 92 -23.56 -6.26 12.16
C ASN A 92 -24.66 -6.80 11.23
N ALA A 93 -24.31 -7.62 10.23
CA ALA A 93 -25.29 -8.22 9.33
C ALA A 93 -26.21 -9.22 10.08
N GLU A 94 -25.64 -10.03 10.98
CA GLU A 94 -26.41 -10.94 11.83
C GLU A 94 -27.34 -10.19 12.80
N ALA A 95 -26.91 -9.01 13.30
CA ALA A 95 -27.72 -8.19 14.18
C ALA A 95 -28.90 -7.49 13.48
N GLU A 96 -28.80 -7.19 12.18
CA GLU A 96 -29.89 -6.60 11.38
C GLU A 96 -30.97 -7.62 10.98
N GLU A 97 -30.65 -8.92 10.97
CA GLU A 97 -31.59 -10.00 10.66
C GLU A 97 -32.40 -10.51 11.88
N ALA A 98 -32.08 -10.07 13.10
CA ALA A 98 -32.69 -10.51 14.37
C ALA A 98 -33.77 -9.56 14.91
#